data_AF-A0A3M1D879-F1
#
_entry.id   AF-A0A3M1D879-F1
#
_cell.length_a   1.000
_cell.length_b   1.000
_cell.length_c   1.000
_cell.angle_alpha   90.00
_cell.angle_beta   90.00
_cell.angle_gamma   90.00
#
_symmetry.space_group_name_H-M   'P 1'
#
loop_
_entity.id
_entity.type
_entity.pdbx_description
1 polymer ?
#
loop_
_entity_poly.entity_id
_entity_poly.type
_entity_poly.pdbx_seq_one_letter_code
_entity_poly.pdbx_strand_id
1 'polypeptide(L)'
;MRRVRLLLVLLLPLPLIAASGGPDEGGLVFTDSTEAGGPPHAVLDLDALSATSLDLGDDGSAEVALPFDFGWYGEARSAVTVAADGLLLFSGTPGDVACPGEAADWSGVAVFGDDLGAGTVQVATAGRYPYRAFVTQWQAPHATAGGEGTVQAWLLEGRDEAVVVLADVDFGDPAVDGGASAVIGAQGEAGIGLAWSCDGGLASGSSAWFGPRGERPTADERESDDLQRAWVGESAFQYAGRSLAVGDVDGEGHGDVVVGNPTESQAFILLGGAGAETRGALSDADVWIIDSDDTELSAGMAVADLDGDGLADLALGAPGQDGAARSDVGAVRLLAGGTIGGTRLVDDGDRTLLGDESMRGGAGAALAAGDIDGDGYLDLAIGAPTDDSATTDAGAVYLWTGGSGALTGATVDLATVPRWTGEGLLDGAGSAVAVGDLDG
;
A
#
# COMPACT_ATOMS: atom_id res chain seq x y z
N MET A 1 33.97 38.98 42.78
CA MET A 1 33.59 39.25 41.37
C MET A 1 32.63 38.15 40.93
N ARG A 2 31.31 38.39 40.99
CA ARG A 2 30.31 37.43 40.48
C ARG A 2 30.20 37.64 38.98
N ARG A 3 30.54 36.61 38.19
CA ARG A 3 30.30 36.61 36.74
C ARG A 3 28.81 36.42 36.51
N VAL A 4 28.14 37.46 36.05
CA VAL A 4 26.79 37.35 35.48
C VAL A 4 26.98 36.74 34.09
N ARG A 5 26.43 35.54 33.87
CA ARG A 5 26.27 35.00 32.53
C ARG A 5 24.97 35.58 31.99
N LEU A 6 25.07 36.53 31.06
CA LEU A 6 23.93 36.96 30.25
C LEU A 6 23.62 35.80 29.30
N LEU A 7 22.47 35.15 29.48
CA LEU A 7 21.89 34.27 28.48
C LEU A 7 21.09 35.15 27.53
N LEU A 8 21.60 35.36 26.32
CA LEU A 8 20.87 36.02 25.25
C LEU A 8 20.01 34.95 24.57
N VAL A 9 18.72 34.90 24.90
CA VAL A 9 17.74 34.10 24.15
C VAL A 9 17.22 34.98 23.04
N LEU A 10 17.67 34.72 21.82
CA LEU A 10 17.14 35.35 20.62
C LEU A 10 15.88 34.57 20.22
N LEU A 11 14.70 35.08 20.60
CA LEU A 11 13.43 34.63 20.04
C LEU A 11 13.26 35.35 18.69
N LEU A 12 13.78 34.76 17.62
CA LEU A 12 13.31 35.10 16.28
C LEU A 12 11.92 34.45 16.14
N PRO A 13 10.86 35.20 15.80
CA PRO A 13 9.65 34.58 15.31
C PRO A 13 10.02 33.98 13.96
N LEU A 14 10.31 32.68 13.92
CA LEU A 14 10.04 31.94 12.70
C LEU A 14 8.53 32.13 12.48
N PRO A 15 8.05 32.62 11.32
CA PRO A 15 6.65 32.48 10.99
C PRO A 15 6.36 30.98 11.16
N LEU A 16 5.50 30.64 12.12
CA LEU A 16 5.02 29.27 12.25
C LEU A 16 4.21 29.02 10.97
N ILE A 17 4.82 28.38 10.00
CA ILE A 17 4.07 27.67 8.95
C ILE A 17 3.25 26.63 9.71
N ALA A 18 1.94 26.63 9.48
CA ALA A 18 1.07 25.66 10.11
C ALA A 18 1.42 24.28 9.54
N ALA A 19 1.99 23.43 10.37
CA ALA A 19 2.40 22.09 9.96
C ALA A 19 1.21 21.09 9.99
N SER A 20 0.09 21.50 10.56
CA SER A 20 -1.24 20.89 10.37
C SER A 20 -2.34 21.95 10.49
N GLY A 21 -3.50 21.69 9.90
CA GLY A 21 -4.62 22.63 9.92
C GLY A 21 -5.99 21.99 9.68
N GLY A 22 -7.02 22.78 9.91
CA GLY A 22 -8.42 22.35 9.86
C GLY A 22 -8.97 21.80 11.19
N PRO A 23 -10.17 21.18 11.17
CA PRO A 23 -11.01 21.03 10.00
C PRO A 23 -11.56 22.38 9.51
N ASP A 24 -11.72 22.54 8.20
CA ASP A 24 -12.53 23.62 7.65
C ASP A 24 -14.03 23.33 7.80
N GLU A 25 -14.90 24.19 7.24
CA GLU A 25 -16.35 23.99 7.29
C GLU A 25 -16.84 22.76 6.49
N GLY A 26 -16.03 22.25 5.57
CA GLY A 26 -16.26 21.02 4.81
C GLY A 26 -15.77 19.76 5.52
N GLY A 27 -15.01 19.90 6.61
CA GLY A 27 -14.44 18.79 7.37
C GLY A 27 -13.08 18.30 6.87
N LEU A 28 -12.50 18.98 5.87
CA LEU A 28 -11.16 18.70 5.36
C LEU A 28 -10.14 19.12 6.42
N VAL A 29 -9.07 18.33 6.61
CA VAL A 29 -7.90 18.68 7.42
C VAL A 29 -6.65 18.57 6.55
N PHE A 30 -5.55 19.19 6.99
CA PHE A 30 -4.24 18.94 6.40
C PHE A 30 -3.18 18.62 7.46
N THR A 31 -2.16 17.87 7.06
CA THR A 31 -0.96 17.58 7.86
C THR A 31 0.23 17.51 6.91
N ASP A 32 1.30 18.22 7.24
CA ASP A 32 2.52 18.25 6.43
C ASP A 32 3.58 17.26 6.93
N SER A 33 4.60 17.06 6.11
CA SER A 33 5.69 16.11 6.33
C SER A 33 6.58 16.44 7.53
N THR A 34 6.39 17.58 8.20
CA THR A 34 7.12 17.96 9.41
C THR A 34 6.38 17.57 10.70
N GLU A 35 5.09 17.23 10.60
CA GLU A 35 4.30 16.68 11.70
C GLU A 35 4.37 15.17 11.76
N ALA A 36 4.26 14.64 12.98
CA ALA A 36 4.16 13.21 13.20
C ALA A 36 2.92 12.63 12.50
N GLY A 37 3.14 11.66 11.61
CA GLY A 37 2.11 11.06 10.77
C GLY A 37 1.74 11.88 9.53
N GLY A 38 2.52 12.91 9.19
CA GLY A 38 2.48 13.56 7.90
C GLY A 38 2.89 12.63 6.76
N PRO A 39 2.56 12.97 5.50
CA PRO A 39 2.98 12.15 4.36
C PRO A 39 4.52 12.15 4.24
N PRO A 40 5.13 11.03 3.85
CA PRO A 40 6.54 11.03 3.51
C PRO A 40 6.78 11.89 2.27
N HIS A 41 8.01 12.40 2.12
CA HIS A 41 8.45 12.94 0.84
C HIS A 41 8.80 11.79 -0.11
N ALA A 42 7.95 11.56 -1.10
CA ALA A 42 8.19 10.62 -2.18
C ALA A 42 7.74 11.27 -3.49
N VAL A 43 8.57 11.12 -4.53
CA VAL A 43 8.28 11.61 -5.89
C VAL A 43 8.05 10.38 -6.75
N LEU A 44 6.90 10.31 -7.41
CA LEU A 44 6.61 9.20 -8.31
C LEU A 44 7.34 9.41 -9.63
N ASP A 45 8.03 8.38 -10.10
CA ASP A 45 8.67 8.39 -11.42
C ASP A 45 7.61 8.17 -12.51
N LEU A 46 7.24 9.25 -13.19
CA LEU A 46 6.22 9.22 -14.24
C LEU A 46 6.70 8.54 -15.53
N ASP A 47 8.01 8.45 -15.78
CA ASP A 47 8.54 7.74 -16.94
C ASP A 47 8.27 6.23 -16.83
N ALA A 48 8.27 5.70 -15.61
CA ALA A 48 7.90 4.32 -15.31
C ALA A 48 6.38 4.04 -15.39
N LEU A 49 5.54 5.09 -15.40
CA LEU A 49 4.08 4.99 -15.33
C LEU A 49 3.35 5.24 -16.67
N SER A 50 4.08 5.20 -17.79
CA SER A 50 3.51 5.52 -19.12
C SER A 50 2.76 6.86 -19.13
N ALA A 51 3.35 7.88 -18.50
CA ALA A 51 2.72 9.19 -18.35
C ALA A 51 2.40 9.85 -19.69
N THR A 52 1.35 10.67 -19.68
CA THR A 52 0.89 11.46 -20.83
C THR A 52 1.21 12.93 -20.60
N SER A 53 1.93 13.56 -21.52
CA SER A 53 2.11 15.03 -21.56
C SER A 53 0.81 15.71 -21.96
N LEU A 54 0.46 16.81 -21.30
CA LEU A 54 -0.71 17.62 -21.63
C LEU A 54 -0.41 18.75 -22.64
N ASP A 55 0.85 18.94 -23.03
CA ASP A 55 1.32 19.96 -23.99
C ASP A 55 0.73 21.37 -23.71
N LEU A 56 0.73 21.76 -22.44
CA LEU A 56 0.23 23.06 -22.00
C LEU A 56 1.25 24.16 -22.31
N GLY A 57 0.77 25.29 -22.83
CA GLY A 57 1.55 26.53 -22.85
C GLY A 57 1.49 27.23 -21.49
N ASP A 58 2.22 28.34 -21.39
CA ASP A 58 2.10 29.33 -20.32
C ASP A 58 0.63 29.74 -20.12
N ASP A 59 0.16 29.81 -18.87
CA ASP A 59 -1.26 30.03 -18.48
C ASP A 59 -2.26 29.02 -19.09
N GLY A 60 -1.77 27.91 -19.65
CA GLY A 60 -2.57 26.91 -20.34
C GLY A 60 -3.30 25.98 -19.38
N SER A 61 -4.41 25.39 -19.82
CA SER A 61 -5.07 24.32 -19.07
C SER A 61 -5.73 23.30 -19.98
N ALA A 62 -5.90 22.09 -19.46
CA ALA A 62 -6.62 21.00 -20.12
C ALA A 62 -7.49 20.24 -19.12
N GLU A 63 -8.69 19.87 -19.55
CA GLU A 63 -9.54 18.94 -18.80
C GLU A 63 -9.11 17.51 -19.06
N VAL A 64 -8.89 16.75 -17.98
CA VAL A 64 -8.44 15.36 -18.01
C VAL A 64 -9.48 14.50 -17.31
N ALA A 65 -9.91 13.42 -17.98
CA ALA A 65 -10.78 12.43 -17.37
C ALA A 65 -10.03 11.67 -16.27
N LEU A 66 -10.64 11.56 -15.09
CA LEU A 66 -10.06 10.79 -14.00
C LEU A 66 -10.24 9.28 -14.27
N PRO A 67 -9.25 8.44 -13.90
CA PRO A 67 -9.32 6.99 -14.09
C PRO A 67 -10.29 6.30 -13.10
N PHE A 68 -10.84 7.05 -12.15
CA PHE A 68 -11.83 6.65 -11.15
C PHE A 68 -12.70 7.84 -10.76
N ASP A 69 -13.85 7.57 -10.14
CA ASP A 69 -14.63 8.59 -9.44
C ASP A 69 -13.87 9.01 -8.18
N PHE A 70 -13.63 10.31 -8.03
CA PHE A 70 -12.93 10.91 -6.90
C PHE A 70 -13.89 11.79 -6.10
N GLY A 71 -14.07 11.55 -4.81
CA GLY A 71 -14.88 12.43 -3.97
C GLY A 71 -14.10 13.69 -3.61
N TRP A 72 -14.73 14.85 -3.76
CA TRP A 72 -14.17 16.13 -3.35
C TRP A 72 -15.25 16.97 -2.68
N TYR A 73 -15.08 17.27 -1.38
CA TYR A 73 -16.08 17.97 -0.56
C TYR A 73 -17.50 17.36 -0.66
N GLY A 74 -17.58 16.03 -0.68
CA GLY A 74 -18.84 15.28 -0.74
C GLY A 74 -19.46 15.15 -2.13
N GLU A 75 -18.82 15.67 -3.17
CA GLU A 75 -19.26 15.56 -4.56
C GLU A 75 -18.32 14.67 -5.37
N ALA A 76 -18.87 13.73 -6.14
CA ALA A 76 -18.09 12.85 -7.00
C ALA A 76 -17.61 13.58 -8.27
N ARG A 77 -16.33 13.39 -8.61
CA ARG A 77 -15.66 13.99 -9.76
C ARG A 77 -15.12 12.89 -10.67
N SER A 78 -15.43 13.01 -11.96
CA SER A 78 -14.94 12.10 -13.00
C SER A 78 -13.90 12.76 -13.92
N ALA A 79 -13.59 14.03 -13.69
CA ALA A 79 -12.63 14.81 -14.44
C ALA A 79 -12.05 15.93 -13.58
N VAL A 80 -10.87 16.41 -13.96
CA VAL A 80 -10.17 17.53 -13.34
C VAL A 80 -9.55 18.39 -14.43
N THR A 81 -9.60 19.71 -14.27
CA THR A 81 -8.84 20.64 -15.11
C THR A 81 -7.45 20.82 -14.51
N VAL A 82 -6.42 20.49 -15.29
CA VAL A 82 -5.02 20.69 -14.96
C VAL A 82 -4.56 21.99 -15.60
N ALA A 83 -4.10 22.96 -14.82
CA ALA A 83 -3.51 24.20 -15.33
C ALA A 83 -1.99 24.18 -15.22
N ALA A 84 -1.30 24.88 -16.12
CA ALA A 84 0.16 25.00 -16.16
C ALA A 84 0.71 25.63 -14.86
N ASP A 85 -0.07 26.49 -14.23
CA ASP A 85 0.26 27.30 -13.05
C ASP A 85 0.20 26.49 -11.73
N GLY A 86 0.41 25.17 -11.77
CA GLY A 86 0.43 24.33 -10.58
C GLY A 86 -0.95 24.11 -9.92
N LEU A 87 -2.04 24.08 -10.71
CA LEU A 87 -3.41 23.95 -10.20
C LEU A 87 -4.14 22.70 -10.73
N LEU A 88 -4.89 22.05 -9.85
CA LEU A 88 -5.93 21.07 -10.18
C LEU A 88 -7.30 21.64 -9.81
N LEU A 89 -8.18 21.81 -10.78
CA LEU A 89 -9.48 22.47 -10.58
C LEU A 89 -10.64 21.54 -10.94
N PHE A 90 -11.61 21.43 -10.04
CA PHE A 90 -12.89 20.77 -10.28
C PHE A 90 -13.99 21.74 -10.70
N SER A 91 -13.83 23.02 -10.38
CA SER A 91 -14.71 24.11 -10.81
C SER A 91 -14.05 25.47 -10.59
N GLY A 92 -14.55 26.48 -11.30
CA GLY A 92 -14.09 27.85 -11.17
C GLY A 92 -12.69 28.08 -11.74
N THR A 93 -12.18 29.29 -11.52
CA THR A 93 -10.82 29.69 -11.89
C THR A 93 -10.32 30.61 -10.78
N PRO A 94 -9.20 30.30 -10.11
CA PRO A 94 -8.77 31.08 -8.98
C PRO A 94 -8.27 32.50 -9.32
N GLY A 95 -8.01 32.82 -10.59
CA GLY A 95 -7.47 34.13 -10.99
C GLY A 95 -6.13 34.40 -10.31
N ASP A 96 -5.90 35.64 -9.84
CA ASP A 96 -4.85 35.91 -8.84
C ASP A 96 -5.27 35.19 -7.55
N VAL A 97 -4.69 34.02 -7.29
CA VAL A 97 -5.18 33.06 -6.30
C VAL A 97 -5.22 33.70 -4.91
N ALA A 98 -6.41 33.85 -4.34
CA ALA A 98 -6.55 34.13 -2.91
C ALA A 98 -6.24 32.86 -2.11
N CYS A 99 -5.69 33.02 -0.91
CA CYS A 99 -5.46 31.89 -0.01
C CYS A 99 -6.70 31.00 0.12
N PRO A 100 -6.57 29.67 0.03
CA PRO A 100 -7.67 28.76 0.31
C PRO A 100 -8.32 29.10 1.65
N GLY A 101 -9.65 29.27 1.65
CA GLY A 101 -10.40 29.75 2.82
C GLY A 101 -10.70 31.25 2.83
N GLU A 102 -10.02 32.05 2.01
CA GLU A 102 -10.21 33.49 1.89
C GLU A 102 -10.96 33.83 0.58
N ALA A 103 -12.26 33.49 0.54
CA ALA A 103 -13.24 33.94 -0.45
C ALA A 103 -12.75 34.02 -1.91
N ALA A 104 -12.78 32.88 -2.61
CA ALA A 104 -12.74 32.81 -4.07
C ALA A 104 -13.65 31.66 -4.57
N ASP A 105 -14.32 31.86 -5.71
CA ASP A 105 -15.24 30.88 -6.32
C ASP A 105 -14.45 29.86 -7.16
N TRP A 106 -13.69 28.97 -6.50
CA TRP A 106 -13.01 27.84 -7.14
C TRP A 106 -12.95 26.63 -6.20
N SER A 107 -12.95 25.43 -6.78
CA SER A 107 -12.80 24.17 -6.07
C SER A 107 -11.63 23.38 -6.67
N GLY A 108 -10.72 22.90 -5.85
CA GLY A 108 -9.55 22.15 -6.31
C GLY A 108 -8.38 22.13 -5.33
N VAL A 109 -7.21 21.75 -5.86
CA VAL A 109 -5.92 21.74 -5.15
C VAL A 109 -4.99 22.74 -5.83
N ALA A 110 -4.51 23.71 -5.07
CA ALA A 110 -3.39 24.56 -5.46
C ALA A 110 -2.10 23.89 -4.99
N VAL A 111 -1.36 23.29 -5.93
CA VAL A 111 -0.15 22.50 -5.65
C VAL A 111 1.04 23.45 -5.49
N PHE A 112 1.11 24.41 -6.42
CA PHE A 112 2.01 25.55 -6.42
C PHE A 112 1.35 26.63 -7.28
N GLY A 113 0.24 27.20 -6.77
CA GLY A 113 -0.56 28.19 -7.48
C GLY A 113 0.20 29.50 -7.63
N ASP A 114 0.96 29.62 -8.71
CA ASP A 114 1.83 30.75 -9.04
C ASP A 114 2.13 30.73 -10.55
N ASP A 115 2.85 31.75 -11.03
CA ASP A 115 3.23 31.95 -12.42
C ASP A 115 4.37 30.99 -12.84
N LEU A 116 4.07 29.68 -12.91
CA LEU A 116 4.96 28.67 -13.49
C LEU A 116 5.02 28.86 -15.01
N GLY A 117 6.22 29.08 -15.52
CA GLY A 117 6.45 29.30 -16.94
C GLY A 117 6.27 28.05 -17.79
N ALA A 118 6.45 28.20 -19.10
CA ALA A 118 6.38 27.09 -20.05
C ALA A 118 7.35 25.94 -19.70
N GLY A 119 6.80 24.81 -19.24
CA GLY A 119 7.50 23.59 -18.87
C GLY A 119 6.76 22.32 -19.31
N THR A 120 7.02 21.22 -18.61
CA THR A 120 6.37 19.92 -18.86
C THR A 120 5.31 19.67 -17.81
N VAL A 121 4.07 19.42 -18.25
CA VAL A 121 2.97 18.97 -17.39
C VAL A 121 2.54 17.58 -17.83
N GLN A 122 2.67 16.61 -16.93
CA GLN A 122 2.38 15.20 -17.20
C GLN A 122 1.37 14.65 -16.20
N VAL A 123 0.54 13.72 -16.69
CA VAL A 123 -0.40 12.97 -15.88
C VAL A 123 -0.18 11.47 -16.02
N ALA A 124 -0.37 10.73 -14.95
CA ALA A 124 -0.28 9.28 -14.93
C ALA A 124 -1.27 8.68 -13.93
N THR A 125 -1.55 7.38 -14.08
CA THR A 125 -2.26 6.61 -13.04
C THR A 125 -1.27 5.64 -12.42
N ALA A 126 -1.02 5.77 -11.12
CA ALA A 126 -0.23 4.84 -10.34
C ALA A 126 -1.15 3.85 -9.58
N GLY A 127 -0.68 2.64 -9.31
CA GLY A 127 -1.42 1.64 -8.52
C GLY A 127 -2.42 0.82 -9.34
N ARG A 128 -3.18 -0.05 -8.64
CA ARG A 128 -4.27 -0.86 -9.20
C ARG A 128 -5.53 -0.72 -8.34
N TYR A 129 -6.70 -0.92 -8.93
CA TYR A 129 -7.98 -0.83 -8.21
C TYR A 129 -7.97 -1.73 -6.95
N PRO A 130 -8.50 -1.25 -5.80
CA PRO A 130 -9.10 0.06 -5.54
C PRO A 130 -8.12 1.13 -5.01
N TYR A 131 -6.81 0.88 -5.07
CA TYR A 131 -5.76 1.75 -4.50
C TYR A 131 -4.95 2.45 -5.59
N ARG A 132 -5.63 3.13 -6.51
CA ARG A 132 -4.97 3.93 -7.55
C ARG A 132 -4.75 5.36 -7.08
N ALA A 133 -3.76 6.02 -7.66
CA ALA A 133 -3.54 7.45 -7.55
C ALA A 133 -3.51 8.07 -8.94
N PHE A 134 -4.26 9.14 -9.14
CA PHE A 134 -4.08 10.01 -10.30
C PHE A 134 -3.00 11.03 -9.95
N VAL A 135 -1.89 10.99 -10.68
CA VAL A 135 -0.68 11.75 -10.39
C VAL A 135 -0.53 12.80 -11.47
N THR A 136 -0.37 14.05 -11.06
CA THR A 136 0.01 15.16 -11.95
C THR A 136 1.37 15.69 -11.51
N GLN A 137 2.26 15.92 -12.47
CA GLN A 137 3.57 16.52 -12.25
C GLN A 137 3.72 17.77 -13.10
N TRP A 138 4.25 18.83 -12.49
CA TRP A 138 4.76 20.00 -13.16
C TRP A 138 6.28 20.01 -13.00
N GLN A 139 6.98 20.13 -14.12
CA GLN A 139 8.40 20.40 -14.17
C GLN A 139 8.62 21.63 -15.06
N ALA A 140 8.82 22.78 -14.42
CA ALA A 140 8.77 24.06 -15.09
C ALA A 140 9.65 25.11 -14.39
N PRO A 141 10.18 26.10 -15.13
CA PRO A 141 10.75 27.29 -14.53
C PRO A 141 9.66 28.17 -13.89
N HIS A 142 10.03 29.05 -12.97
CA HIS A 142 9.18 30.18 -12.62
C HIS A 142 9.18 31.20 -13.77
N ALA A 143 8.03 31.72 -14.20
CA ALA A 143 7.93 32.55 -15.40
C ALA A 143 8.76 33.84 -15.30
N THR A 144 8.79 34.47 -14.12
CA THR A 144 9.56 35.70 -13.87
C THR A 144 11.00 35.48 -13.38
N ALA A 145 11.24 34.50 -12.50
CA ALA A 145 12.55 34.27 -11.90
C ALA A 145 13.44 33.26 -12.68
N GLY A 146 12.84 32.40 -13.50
CA GLY A 146 13.52 31.26 -14.11
C GLY A 146 13.68 30.11 -13.12
N GLY A 147 14.86 29.48 -13.09
CA GLY A 147 15.08 28.27 -12.30
C GLY A 147 14.38 27.04 -12.90
N GLU A 148 14.46 25.90 -12.24
CA GLU A 148 13.69 24.70 -12.59
C GLU A 148 13.04 24.20 -11.30
N GLY A 149 11.71 24.11 -11.27
CA GLY A 149 10.96 23.56 -10.16
C GLY A 149 10.30 22.26 -10.54
N THR A 150 10.03 21.41 -9.56
CA THR A 150 9.26 20.17 -9.73
C THR A 150 8.26 20.02 -8.58
N VAL A 151 6.97 19.91 -8.91
CA VAL A 151 5.91 19.67 -7.94
C VAL A 151 4.97 18.57 -8.45
N GLN A 152 4.37 17.82 -7.53
CA GLN A 152 3.37 16.80 -7.86
C GLN A 152 2.11 16.95 -7.01
N ALA A 153 0.98 16.52 -7.56
CA ALA A 153 -0.24 16.27 -6.81
C ALA A 153 -0.81 14.88 -7.10
N TRP A 154 -1.26 14.21 -6.04
CA TRP A 154 -1.82 12.88 -6.10
C TRP A 154 -3.26 12.92 -5.60
N LEU A 155 -4.22 12.48 -6.41
CA LEU A 155 -5.59 12.24 -5.96
C LEU A 155 -5.75 10.73 -5.73
N LEU A 156 -6.16 10.32 -4.53
CA LEU A 156 -6.19 8.90 -4.15
C LEU A 156 -7.60 8.30 -4.30
N GLU A 157 -7.69 7.15 -4.97
CA GLU A 157 -8.93 6.41 -5.18
C GLU A 157 -9.52 5.91 -3.86
N GLY A 158 -10.82 6.14 -3.66
CA GLY A 158 -11.59 5.56 -2.56
C GLY A 158 -11.35 6.16 -1.16
N ARG A 159 -10.56 7.24 -1.05
CA ARG A 159 -10.27 7.93 0.22
C ARG A 159 -10.62 9.42 0.24
N ASP A 160 -10.97 10.00 -0.92
CA ASP A 160 -11.24 11.43 -1.05
C ASP A 160 -10.08 12.31 -0.54
N GLU A 161 -8.85 11.82 -0.74
CA GLU A 161 -7.61 12.41 -0.25
C GLU A 161 -6.76 12.96 -1.40
N ALA A 162 -6.05 14.05 -1.12
CA ALA A 162 -5.03 14.60 -1.99
C ALA A 162 -3.69 14.74 -1.28
N VAL A 163 -2.59 14.51 -1.99
CA VAL A 163 -1.23 14.77 -1.50
C VAL A 163 -0.56 15.77 -2.43
N VAL A 164 0.02 16.82 -1.85
CA VAL A 164 0.86 17.81 -2.53
C VAL A 164 2.32 17.50 -2.19
N VAL A 165 3.18 17.43 -3.21
CA VAL A 165 4.61 17.17 -3.07
C VAL A 165 5.39 18.30 -3.74
N LEU A 166 6.22 18.99 -2.95
CA LEU A 166 7.13 20.04 -3.40
C LEU A 166 8.52 19.45 -3.55
N ALA A 167 8.74 18.71 -4.64
CA ALA A 167 9.99 17.97 -4.86
C ALA A 167 11.19 18.93 -4.98
N ASP A 168 11.04 19.97 -5.78
CA ASP A 168 12.00 21.06 -5.90
C ASP A 168 11.27 22.39 -6.09
N VAL A 169 11.46 23.30 -5.13
CA VAL A 169 10.92 24.67 -5.16
C VAL A 169 12.03 25.70 -4.89
N ASP A 170 13.28 25.35 -5.21
CA ASP A 170 14.42 26.27 -5.25
C ASP A 170 14.65 26.73 -6.71
N PHE A 171 14.06 27.87 -7.05
CA PHE A 171 14.19 28.48 -8.37
C PHE A 171 15.44 29.36 -8.48
N GLY A 172 16.18 29.53 -7.38
CA GLY A 172 17.38 30.37 -7.28
C GLY A 172 17.07 31.86 -7.10
N ASP A 173 15.83 32.23 -6.77
CA ASP A 173 15.42 33.59 -6.40
C ASP A 173 14.57 33.55 -5.11
N PRO A 174 15.07 34.12 -3.99
CA PRO A 174 14.35 34.14 -2.72
C PRO A 174 12.98 34.83 -2.75
N ALA A 175 12.66 35.56 -3.82
CA ALA A 175 11.33 36.14 -4.02
C ALA A 175 10.25 35.09 -4.35
N VAL A 176 10.65 33.90 -4.84
CA VAL A 176 9.74 32.82 -5.26
C VAL A 176 10.12 31.47 -4.61
N ASP A 177 11.37 31.31 -4.18
CA ASP A 177 11.86 30.09 -3.52
C ASP A 177 10.98 29.71 -2.31
N GLY A 178 10.74 28.41 -2.16
CA GLY A 178 9.91 27.89 -1.07
C GLY A 178 8.45 28.34 -1.12
N GLY A 179 7.97 28.77 -2.29
CA GLY A 179 6.61 29.23 -2.51
C GLY A 179 6.33 30.64 -1.98
N ALA A 180 7.33 31.51 -1.90
CA ALA A 180 7.18 32.87 -1.34
C ALA A 180 6.12 33.73 -2.04
N SER A 181 5.81 33.45 -3.31
CA SER A 181 4.73 34.06 -4.09
C SER A 181 3.57 33.10 -4.38
N ALA A 182 3.70 31.82 -3.98
CA ALA A 182 2.79 30.77 -4.37
C ALA A 182 1.69 30.53 -3.34
N VAL A 183 0.52 30.14 -3.85
CA VAL A 183 -0.59 29.66 -3.03
C VAL A 183 -0.64 28.15 -3.05
N ILE A 184 -0.64 27.54 -1.87
CA ILE A 184 -0.54 26.09 -1.71
C ILE A 184 -1.60 25.63 -0.71
N GLY A 185 -2.50 24.75 -1.15
CA GLY A 185 -3.57 24.23 -0.30
C GLY A 185 -4.73 23.62 -1.09
N ALA A 186 -5.85 23.42 -0.41
CA ALA A 186 -7.03 22.78 -0.97
C ALA A 186 -8.30 23.59 -0.65
N GLN A 187 -9.22 23.67 -1.62
CA GLN A 187 -10.47 24.41 -1.46
C GLN A 187 -11.65 23.68 -2.12
N GLY A 188 -12.82 23.76 -1.49
CA GLY A 188 -14.12 23.42 -2.04
C GLY A 188 -14.85 24.67 -2.55
N GLU A 189 -16.16 24.58 -2.70
CA GLU A 189 -16.97 25.71 -3.15
C GLU A 189 -17.12 26.80 -2.07
N ALA A 190 -17.52 28.00 -2.49
CA ALA A 190 -17.86 29.13 -1.62
C ALA A 190 -16.73 29.57 -0.65
N GLY A 191 -15.47 29.33 -1.02
CA GLY A 191 -14.31 29.71 -0.21
C GLY A 191 -14.11 28.86 1.04
N ILE A 192 -14.67 27.65 1.10
CA ILE A 192 -14.39 26.68 2.17
C ILE A 192 -13.08 25.97 1.80
N GLY A 193 -12.01 26.17 2.56
CA GLY A 193 -10.73 25.50 2.30
C GLY A 193 -9.66 25.72 3.35
N LEU A 194 -8.49 25.14 3.09
CA LEU A 194 -7.31 25.17 3.94
C LEU A 194 -6.06 25.49 3.14
N ALA A 195 -5.39 26.57 3.51
CA ALA A 195 -4.06 26.90 3.02
C ALA A 195 -3.00 26.17 3.85
N TRP A 196 -2.06 25.51 3.17
CA TRP A 196 -0.81 25.05 3.79
C TRP A 196 0.20 26.21 3.84
N SER A 197 0.33 26.97 2.74
CA SER A 197 1.06 28.24 2.74
C SER A 197 0.54 29.18 1.65
N CYS A 198 0.66 30.49 1.89
CA CYS A 198 0.50 31.55 0.89
C CYS A 198 1.61 32.60 0.93
N ASP A 199 2.52 32.47 1.90
CA ASP A 199 3.61 33.43 2.15
C ASP A 199 4.97 32.71 2.05
N GLY A 200 4.98 31.50 1.45
CA GLY A 200 6.11 30.61 1.30
C GLY A 200 6.70 30.03 2.58
N GLY A 201 8.04 29.96 2.60
CA GLY A 201 8.84 29.40 3.69
C GLY A 201 8.89 27.86 3.71
N LEU A 202 8.36 27.20 2.68
CA LEU A 202 8.45 25.75 2.52
C LEU A 202 9.82 25.36 1.98
N ALA A 203 10.30 24.17 2.34
CA ALA A 203 11.56 23.64 1.82
C ALA A 203 11.31 22.74 0.61
N SER A 204 12.25 22.69 -0.34
CA SER A 204 12.31 21.57 -1.29
C SER A 204 12.35 20.25 -0.53
N GLY A 205 11.60 19.27 -0.99
CA GLY A 205 11.42 18.00 -0.30
C GLY A 205 10.27 17.98 0.72
N SER A 206 9.37 18.97 0.72
CA SER A 206 8.20 18.99 1.62
C SER A 206 6.98 18.35 0.97
N SER A 207 6.09 17.75 1.76
CA SER A 207 4.78 17.28 1.28
C SER A 207 3.68 17.55 2.29
N ALA A 208 2.43 17.64 1.81
CA ALA A 208 1.26 17.79 2.66
C ALA A 208 0.11 16.94 2.17
N TRP A 209 -0.59 16.33 3.12
CA TRP A 209 -1.76 15.51 2.91
C TRP A 209 -3.00 16.33 3.27
N PHE A 210 -4.02 16.25 2.43
CA PHE A 210 -5.33 16.86 2.60
C PHE A 210 -6.40 15.78 2.52
N GLY A 211 -7.24 15.67 3.54
CA GLY A 211 -8.26 14.62 3.55
C GLY A 211 -9.27 14.76 4.70
N PRO A 212 -10.28 13.88 4.74
CA PRO A 212 -11.28 13.90 5.80
C PRO A 212 -10.68 13.49 7.14
N ARG A 213 -11.10 14.18 8.22
CA ARG A 213 -10.57 13.95 9.58
C ARG A 213 -10.66 12.50 10.08
N GLY A 214 -11.64 11.72 9.60
CA GLY A 214 -11.87 10.33 10.00
C GLY A 214 -10.90 9.32 9.39
N GLU A 215 -10.17 9.70 8.35
CA GLU A 215 -9.27 8.82 7.58
C GLU A 215 -7.79 9.12 7.83
N ARG A 216 -7.50 10.01 8.79
CA ARG A 216 -6.13 10.37 9.17
C ARG A 216 -5.27 9.12 9.35
N PRO A 217 -4.18 8.96 8.58
CA PRO A 217 -3.19 7.93 8.85
C PRO A 217 -2.56 8.22 10.22
N THR A 218 -2.90 7.45 11.25
CA THR A 218 -2.15 7.47 12.51
C THR A 218 -0.90 6.62 12.29
N ALA A 219 0.06 7.15 11.54
CA ALA A 219 1.38 6.55 11.49
C ALA A 219 2.12 6.96 12.76
N ASP A 220 2.25 6.02 13.71
CA ASP A 220 3.26 6.13 14.76
C ASP A 220 4.64 6.17 14.09
N GLU A 221 5.36 7.28 14.23
CA GLU A 221 6.73 7.40 13.78
C GLU A 221 7.60 6.39 14.54
N ARG A 222 8.02 5.35 13.84
CA ARG A 222 9.30 4.68 14.13
C ARG A 222 10.35 5.40 13.31
N GLU A 223 11.45 5.79 13.92
CA GLU A 223 12.55 6.44 13.20
C GLU A 223 12.92 5.62 11.95
N SER A 224 13.25 6.29 10.84
CA SER A 224 13.53 5.66 9.55
C SER A 224 14.59 4.56 9.60
N ASP A 225 15.40 4.50 10.65
CA ASP A 225 16.40 3.46 10.86
C ASP A 225 15.77 2.09 11.17
N ASP A 226 14.53 2.05 11.69
CA ASP A 226 13.73 0.81 11.85
C ASP A 226 13.08 0.38 10.52
N LEU A 227 12.71 1.32 9.64
CA LEU A 227 12.19 1.04 8.28
C LEU A 227 13.30 0.85 7.22
N GLN A 228 14.54 1.25 7.52
CA GLN A 228 15.73 0.90 6.73
C GLN A 228 16.08 -0.59 6.83
N ARG A 229 15.37 -1.35 7.67
CA ARG A 229 15.38 -2.81 7.72
C ARG A 229 14.26 -3.41 6.86
N ALA A 230 14.18 -2.96 5.61
CA ALA A 230 13.19 -3.40 4.66
C ALA A 230 13.78 -4.41 3.68
N TRP A 231 12.98 -5.43 3.39
CA TRP A 231 13.12 -6.23 2.19
C TRP A 231 12.19 -5.66 1.13
N VAL A 232 12.74 -5.26 -0.01
CA VAL A 232 11.99 -4.59 -1.09
C VAL A 232 11.67 -5.54 -2.23
N GLY A 233 10.47 -5.40 -2.80
CA GLY A 233 10.04 -6.17 -3.97
C GLY A 233 10.97 -5.98 -5.18
N GLU A 234 10.94 -6.94 -6.10
CA GLU A 234 11.84 -6.98 -7.24
C GLU A 234 11.30 -6.19 -8.44
N SER A 235 9.99 -6.00 -8.51
CA SER A 235 9.31 -5.31 -9.61
C SER A 235 8.16 -4.45 -9.13
N ALA A 236 7.86 -3.39 -9.90
CA ALA A 236 6.66 -2.60 -9.67
C ALA A 236 5.42 -3.50 -9.75
N PHE A 237 4.45 -3.29 -8.85
CA PHE A 237 3.18 -4.01 -8.83
C PHE A 237 3.28 -5.53 -8.60
N GLN A 238 4.39 -6.01 -8.02
CA GLN A 238 4.53 -7.39 -7.56
C GLN A 238 3.86 -7.62 -6.19
N TYR A 239 3.58 -6.57 -5.39
CA TYR A 239 2.90 -6.68 -4.08
C TYR A 239 3.46 -7.78 -3.15
N ALA A 240 4.77 -8.02 -3.23
CA ALA A 240 5.44 -8.91 -2.31
C ALA A 240 5.23 -8.42 -0.87
N GLY A 241 4.95 -9.35 0.04
CA GLY A 241 4.49 -9.07 1.40
C GLY A 241 2.98 -8.95 1.55
N ARG A 242 2.17 -9.36 0.55
CA ARG A 242 0.70 -9.45 0.67
C ARG A 242 0.27 -10.42 1.78
N SER A 243 1.09 -11.43 2.05
CA SER A 243 0.94 -12.38 3.14
C SER A 243 2.30 -12.57 3.82
N LEU A 244 2.27 -12.88 5.11
CA LEU A 244 3.45 -13.10 5.94
C LEU A 244 3.22 -14.30 6.86
N ALA A 245 4.25 -15.08 7.07
CA ALA A 245 4.30 -16.12 8.10
C ALA A 245 5.68 -16.15 8.74
N VAL A 246 5.75 -16.65 9.97
CA VAL A 246 6.99 -16.73 10.75
C VAL A 246 7.09 -18.09 11.42
N GLY A 247 8.31 -18.63 11.47
CA GLY A 247 8.62 -19.89 12.12
C GLY A 247 10.03 -20.36 11.74
N ASP A 248 10.53 -21.36 12.44
CA ASP A 248 11.87 -21.93 12.24
C ASP A 248 11.82 -23.02 11.17
N VAL A 249 11.95 -22.62 9.91
CA VAL A 249 11.74 -23.51 8.75
C VAL A 249 13.01 -24.29 8.39
N ASP A 250 14.18 -23.90 8.87
CA ASP A 250 15.44 -24.62 8.69
C ASP A 250 15.89 -25.42 9.92
N GLY A 251 15.23 -25.22 11.07
CA GLY A 251 15.43 -25.99 12.29
C GLY A 251 16.64 -25.57 13.12
N GLU A 252 17.15 -24.35 12.92
CA GLU A 252 18.33 -23.86 13.63
C GLU A 252 18.02 -23.24 15.01
N GLY A 253 16.75 -23.13 15.37
CA GLY A 253 16.28 -22.55 16.62
C GLY A 253 16.06 -21.03 16.55
N HIS A 254 16.11 -20.45 15.35
CA HIS A 254 15.84 -19.05 15.09
C HIS A 254 14.58 -18.93 14.23
N GLY A 255 13.81 -17.86 14.44
CA GLY A 255 12.61 -17.64 13.64
C GLY A 255 12.97 -17.04 12.29
N ASP A 256 12.40 -17.60 11.23
CA ASP A 256 12.51 -17.14 9.85
C ASP A 256 11.25 -16.37 9.44
N VAL A 257 11.36 -15.63 8.34
CA VAL A 257 10.24 -14.88 7.76
C VAL A 257 9.95 -15.40 6.37
N VAL A 258 8.71 -15.84 6.14
CA VAL A 258 8.19 -16.17 4.82
C VAL A 258 7.37 -15.00 4.30
N VAL A 259 7.75 -14.49 3.13
CA VAL A 259 7.14 -13.33 2.46
C VAL A 259 6.43 -13.81 1.20
N GLY A 260 5.11 -13.70 1.17
CA GLY A 260 4.32 -14.14 0.03
C GLY A 260 4.28 -13.10 -1.09
N ASN A 261 4.34 -13.58 -2.32
CA ASN A 261 4.19 -12.83 -3.55
C ASN A 261 3.23 -13.57 -4.49
N PRO A 262 1.92 -13.61 -4.14
CA PRO A 262 0.96 -14.42 -4.86
C PRO A 262 0.68 -13.94 -6.28
N THR A 263 0.91 -12.66 -6.62
CA THR A 263 0.69 -12.19 -7.99
C THR A 263 1.69 -12.75 -9.00
N GLU A 264 2.81 -13.31 -8.52
CA GLU A 264 3.77 -14.05 -9.36
C GLU A 264 3.82 -15.52 -8.97
N SER A 265 2.91 -15.99 -8.11
CA SER A 265 2.91 -17.35 -7.54
C SER A 265 4.25 -17.75 -6.90
N GLN A 266 4.78 -16.86 -6.05
CA GLN A 266 6.08 -16.99 -5.41
C GLN A 266 6.00 -16.78 -3.90
N ALA A 267 6.94 -17.38 -3.17
CA ALA A 267 7.26 -17.00 -1.79
C ALA A 267 8.77 -16.87 -1.60
N PHE A 268 9.18 -15.94 -0.76
CA PHE A 268 10.57 -15.73 -0.37
C PHE A 268 10.75 -16.11 1.10
N ILE A 269 11.85 -16.77 1.43
CA ILE A 269 12.21 -17.05 2.83
C ILE A 269 13.48 -16.31 3.17
N LEU A 270 13.42 -15.59 4.28
CA LEU A 270 14.51 -14.87 4.90
C LEU A 270 14.88 -15.62 6.16
N LEU A 271 16.05 -16.26 6.16
CA LEU A 271 16.51 -17.08 7.28
C LEU A 271 16.98 -16.18 8.42
N GLY A 272 16.65 -16.59 9.64
CA GLY A 272 16.97 -15.92 10.88
C GLY A 272 18.40 -16.16 11.35
N GLY A 273 18.65 -15.82 12.61
CA GLY A 273 19.91 -16.15 13.28
C GLY A 273 20.97 -15.06 13.34
N ALA A 274 22.10 -15.43 13.96
CA ALA A 274 23.17 -14.49 14.28
C ALA A 274 23.92 -14.04 13.01
N GLY A 275 23.61 -12.83 12.54
CA GLY A 275 24.21 -12.28 11.32
C GLY A 275 23.32 -12.36 10.09
N ALA A 276 22.05 -12.78 10.26
CA ALA A 276 21.03 -12.67 9.24
C ALA A 276 20.92 -11.24 8.71
N GLU A 277 20.79 -11.12 7.38
CA GLU A 277 20.56 -9.83 6.74
C GLU A 277 19.15 -9.37 7.07
N THR A 278 19.04 -8.23 7.75
CA THR A 278 17.73 -7.68 8.15
C THR A 278 17.16 -6.74 7.08
N ARG A 279 17.75 -6.69 5.88
CA ARG A 279 17.37 -5.81 4.78
C ARG A 279 17.98 -6.27 3.47
N GLY A 280 17.33 -5.93 2.36
CA GLY A 280 17.82 -6.26 1.03
C GLY A 280 16.74 -6.11 -0.03
N ALA A 281 17.05 -6.55 -1.24
CA ALA A 281 16.01 -6.84 -2.23
C ALA A 281 15.55 -8.28 -2.02
N LEU A 282 14.25 -8.57 -2.19
CA LEU A 282 13.74 -9.94 -2.13
C LEU A 282 14.40 -10.87 -3.16
N SER A 283 15.03 -10.29 -4.18
CA SER A 283 15.89 -11.01 -5.12
C SER A 283 17.04 -11.76 -4.44
N ASP A 284 17.49 -11.24 -3.29
CA ASP A 284 18.61 -11.76 -2.51
C ASP A 284 18.13 -12.66 -1.35
N ALA A 285 16.85 -13.04 -1.31
CA ALA A 285 16.31 -13.95 -0.31
C ALA A 285 17.05 -15.30 -0.30
N ASP A 286 17.18 -15.90 0.88
CA ASP A 286 17.90 -17.17 1.07
C ASP A 286 17.23 -18.33 0.33
N VAL A 287 15.91 -18.29 0.23
CA VAL A 287 15.10 -19.28 -0.48
C VAL A 287 14.04 -18.60 -1.34
N TRP A 288 13.84 -19.16 -2.53
CA TRP A 288 12.73 -18.87 -3.39
C TRP A 288 11.87 -20.11 -3.57
N ILE A 289 10.57 -19.98 -3.36
CA ILE A 289 9.59 -21.00 -3.70
C ILE A 289 8.76 -20.46 -4.87
N ILE A 290 8.69 -21.22 -5.94
CA ILE A 290 8.06 -20.79 -7.19
C ILE A 290 7.08 -21.87 -7.65
N ASP A 291 5.84 -21.49 -7.91
CA ASP A 291 4.93 -22.26 -8.76
C ASP A 291 5.09 -21.79 -10.21
N SER A 292 5.18 -22.72 -11.15
CA SER A 292 5.27 -22.37 -12.58
C SER A 292 3.91 -21.99 -13.18
N ASP A 293 2.84 -22.33 -12.48
CA ASP A 293 1.47 -22.03 -12.88
C ASP A 293 0.96 -20.77 -12.16
N ASP A 294 -0.02 -20.09 -12.77
CA ASP A 294 -0.64 -18.87 -12.21
C ASP A 294 -1.71 -19.24 -11.17
N THR A 295 -1.27 -19.73 -10.01
CA THR A 295 -2.13 -20.33 -8.98
C THR A 295 -2.39 -19.41 -7.79
N GLU A 296 -1.81 -18.22 -7.80
CA GLU A 296 -1.72 -17.31 -6.65
C GLU A 296 -1.03 -17.96 -5.43
N LEU A 297 -0.02 -18.81 -5.66
CA LEU A 297 0.74 -19.46 -4.58
C LEU A 297 1.21 -18.43 -3.55
N SER A 298 1.06 -18.75 -2.26
CA SER A 298 1.33 -17.92 -1.09
C SER A 298 0.25 -16.89 -0.74
N ALA A 299 -0.96 -16.96 -1.33
CA ALA A 299 -2.04 -16.04 -0.97
C ALA A 299 -2.44 -16.16 0.53
N GLY A 300 -2.55 -17.38 1.03
CA GLY A 300 -2.57 -17.71 2.46
C GLY A 300 -1.30 -18.46 2.84
N MET A 301 -0.80 -18.26 4.07
CA MET A 301 0.40 -18.96 4.56
C MET A 301 0.27 -19.36 6.02
N ALA A 302 0.83 -20.51 6.37
CA ALA A 302 1.10 -20.91 7.75
C ALA A 302 2.45 -21.63 7.83
N VAL A 303 3.13 -21.47 8.95
CA VAL A 303 4.38 -22.18 9.27
C VAL A 303 4.19 -22.91 10.59
N ALA A 304 4.27 -24.24 10.57
CA ALA A 304 3.94 -25.11 11.70
C ALA A 304 4.51 -26.51 11.48
N ASP A 305 4.88 -27.20 12.55
CA ASP A 305 5.26 -28.63 12.52
C ASP A 305 3.99 -29.48 12.37
N LEU A 306 3.62 -29.79 11.12
CA LEU A 306 2.39 -30.50 10.77
C LEU A 306 2.58 -32.02 10.79
N ASP A 307 3.82 -32.50 10.62
CA ASP A 307 4.14 -33.93 10.63
C ASP A 307 4.81 -34.43 11.94
N GLY A 308 5.11 -33.52 12.87
CA GLY A 308 5.61 -33.80 14.20
C GLY A 308 7.06 -34.27 14.21
N ASP A 309 7.86 -33.91 13.20
CA ASP A 309 9.28 -34.25 13.13
C ASP A 309 10.18 -33.26 13.90
N GLY A 310 9.60 -32.17 14.39
CA GLY A 310 10.26 -31.13 15.16
C GLY A 310 10.81 -29.97 14.33
N LEU A 311 10.56 -29.95 13.02
CA LEU A 311 10.88 -28.86 12.10
C LEU A 311 9.58 -28.18 11.66
N ALA A 312 9.59 -26.86 11.45
CA ALA A 312 8.39 -26.20 10.96
C ALA A 312 8.21 -26.43 9.46
N ASP A 313 7.04 -26.88 9.06
CA ASP A 313 6.63 -27.05 7.67
C ASP A 313 5.99 -25.77 7.13
N LEU A 314 6.02 -25.61 5.81
CA LEU A 314 5.33 -24.53 5.12
C LEU A 314 4.02 -25.03 4.51
N ALA A 315 2.92 -24.35 4.85
CA ALA A 315 1.65 -24.46 4.15
C ALA A 315 1.43 -23.20 3.31
N LEU A 316 1.42 -23.35 1.98
CA LEU A 316 1.28 -22.26 1.02
C LEU A 316 -0.02 -22.42 0.24
N GLY A 317 -0.95 -21.48 0.44
CA GLY A 317 -2.23 -21.45 -0.25
C GLY A 317 -2.11 -20.96 -1.69
N ALA A 318 -2.86 -21.57 -2.59
CA ALA A 318 -2.88 -21.32 -4.01
C ALA A 318 -4.35 -21.28 -4.49
N PRO A 319 -5.11 -20.23 -4.15
CA PRO A 319 -6.56 -20.18 -4.39
C PRO A 319 -6.95 -20.16 -5.87
N GLY A 320 -6.04 -19.75 -6.77
CA GLY A 320 -6.21 -19.83 -8.22
C GLY A 320 -5.89 -21.20 -8.81
N GLN A 321 -5.55 -22.21 -8.00
CA GLN A 321 -5.28 -23.56 -8.50
C GLN A 321 -6.51 -24.14 -9.20
N ASP A 322 -6.31 -24.59 -10.43
CA ASP A 322 -7.28 -25.36 -11.19
C ASP A 322 -7.25 -26.85 -10.80
N GLY A 323 -8.44 -27.44 -10.73
CA GLY A 323 -8.62 -28.89 -10.68
C GLY A 323 -8.73 -29.50 -12.08
N ALA A 324 -8.78 -30.81 -12.16
CA ALA A 324 -9.03 -31.54 -13.40
C ALA A 324 -10.45 -31.30 -13.95
N ALA A 325 -11.43 -31.04 -13.08
CA ALA A 325 -12.83 -30.86 -13.47
C ALA A 325 -13.35 -29.41 -13.41
N ARG A 326 -12.68 -28.53 -12.65
CA ARG A 326 -13.12 -27.15 -12.35
C ARG A 326 -11.93 -26.21 -12.24
N SER A 327 -12.11 -24.97 -12.68
CA SER A 327 -11.14 -23.91 -12.42
C SER A 327 -11.31 -23.35 -11.01
N ASP A 328 -10.25 -22.76 -10.47
CA ASP A 328 -10.26 -22.01 -9.21
C ASP A 328 -10.85 -22.82 -8.02
N VAL A 329 -10.55 -24.12 -7.98
CA VAL A 329 -10.88 -24.96 -6.83
C VAL A 329 -10.02 -24.56 -5.63
N GLY A 330 -8.83 -24.03 -5.91
CA GLY A 330 -7.81 -23.66 -4.94
C GLY A 330 -7.08 -24.86 -4.37
N ALA A 331 -5.95 -24.63 -3.74
CA ALA A 331 -5.16 -25.66 -3.09
C ALA A 331 -4.30 -25.12 -1.96
N VAL A 332 -3.72 -26.04 -1.19
CA VAL A 332 -2.61 -25.77 -0.27
C VAL A 332 -1.46 -26.71 -0.61
N ARG A 333 -0.28 -26.15 -0.84
CA ARG A 333 0.98 -26.89 -1.01
C ARG A 333 1.65 -27.03 0.35
N LEU A 334 1.93 -28.25 0.79
CA LEU A 334 2.63 -28.55 2.03
C LEU A 334 4.06 -28.96 1.71
N LEU A 335 5.02 -28.21 2.26
CA LEU A 335 6.44 -28.43 2.06
C LEU A 335 7.11 -28.68 3.40
N ALA A 336 7.78 -29.82 3.52
CA ALA A 336 8.51 -30.17 4.75
C ALA A 336 9.69 -29.22 5.03
N GLY A 337 9.89 -28.93 6.32
CA GLY A 337 10.98 -28.11 6.84
C GLY A 337 12.39 -28.73 6.76
N GLY A 338 13.40 -27.97 7.22
CA GLY A 338 14.77 -28.42 7.54
C GLY A 338 15.73 -28.70 6.38
N THR A 339 15.27 -28.78 5.13
CA THR A 339 16.16 -28.90 3.96
C THR A 339 15.84 -27.86 2.90
N ILE A 340 15.79 -26.60 3.32
CA ILE A 340 15.37 -25.50 2.47
C ILE A 340 16.56 -24.59 2.14
N GLY A 341 16.76 -24.28 0.86
CA GLY A 341 17.88 -23.45 0.38
C GLY A 341 17.82 -23.22 -1.13
N GLY A 342 18.13 -22.01 -1.56
CA GLY A 342 18.14 -21.64 -2.99
C GLY A 342 16.74 -21.63 -3.61
N THR A 343 16.66 -21.91 -4.92
CA THR A 343 15.37 -21.93 -5.63
C THR A 343 14.74 -23.32 -5.62
N ARG A 344 13.53 -23.41 -5.06
CA ARG A 344 12.68 -24.59 -5.06
C ARG A 344 11.47 -24.34 -5.96
N LEU A 345 11.23 -25.27 -6.89
CA LEU A 345 9.99 -25.33 -7.64
C LEU A 345 8.99 -26.20 -6.87
N VAL A 346 7.74 -25.75 -6.78
CA VAL A 346 6.65 -26.60 -6.33
C VAL A 346 6.37 -27.63 -7.43
N ASP A 347 6.22 -28.90 -7.05
CA ASP A 347 5.91 -29.97 -8.00
C ASP A 347 4.98 -31.04 -7.42
N ASP A 348 4.63 -32.04 -8.24
CA ASP A 348 3.74 -33.16 -7.87
C ASP A 348 4.32 -34.07 -6.76
N GLY A 349 5.59 -33.88 -6.40
CA GLY A 349 6.25 -34.53 -5.27
C GLY A 349 5.85 -33.94 -3.91
N ASP A 350 5.28 -32.73 -3.88
CA ASP A 350 4.79 -32.07 -2.68
C ASP A 350 3.39 -32.57 -2.30
N ARG A 351 3.08 -32.65 -1.00
CA ARG A 351 1.70 -32.92 -0.58
C ARG A 351 0.82 -31.72 -0.94
N THR A 352 -0.30 -32.01 -1.58
CA THR A 352 -1.25 -30.99 -2.02
C THR A 352 -2.62 -31.26 -1.41
N LEU A 353 -3.21 -30.28 -0.74
CA LEU A 353 -4.60 -30.31 -0.31
C LEU A 353 -5.42 -29.59 -1.38
N LEU A 354 -6.10 -30.33 -2.24
CA LEU A 354 -6.82 -29.77 -3.40
C LEU A 354 -8.27 -29.46 -3.00
N GLY A 355 -8.76 -28.30 -3.40
CA GLY A 355 -10.15 -27.90 -3.21
C GLY A 355 -11.16 -28.86 -3.85
N ASP A 356 -12.41 -28.78 -3.39
CA ASP A 356 -13.51 -29.62 -3.87
C ASP A 356 -13.76 -29.38 -5.37
N GLU A 357 -13.41 -30.37 -6.19
CA GLU A 357 -13.54 -30.28 -7.65
C GLU A 357 -14.99 -30.29 -8.17
N SER A 358 -15.99 -30.44 -7.30
CA SER A 358 -17.39 -30.32 -7.72
C SER A 358 -17.85 -28.86 -7.83
N MET A 359 -17.12 -27.93 -7.19
CA MET A 359 -17.50 -26.54 -6.96
C MET A 359 -16.33 -25.59 -7.21
N ARG A 360 -16.61 -24.29 -7.28
CA ARG A 360 -15.57 -23.28 -7.13
C ARG A 360 -15.29 -23.15 -5.63
N GLY A 361 -14.02 -23.01 -5.25
CA GLY A 361 -13.60 -23.14 -3.85
C GLY A 361 -12.70 -22.00 -3.39
N GLY A 362 -11.69 -21.65 -4.18
CA GLY A 362 -10.67 -20.70 -3.75
C GLY A 362 -9.97 -21.14 -2.46
N ALA A 363 -9.86 -22.46 -2.22
CA ALA A 363 -9.23 -23.00 -1.02
C ALA A 363 -7.77 -22.53 -0.90
N GLY A 364 -7.33 -22.23 0.32
CA GLY A 364 -6.00 -21.70 0.59
C GLY A 364 -5.92 -20.18 0.58
N ALA A 365 -7.04 -19.46 0.47
CA ALA A 365 -7.05 -17.99 0.54
C ALA A 365 -6.62 -17.46 1.92
N ALA A 366 -6.86 -18.24 2.99
CA ALA A 366 -6.41 -17.94 4.35
C ALA A 366 -6.05 -19.25 5.05
N LEU A 367 -4.99 -19.26 5.86
CA LEU A 367 -4.48 -20.44 6.56
C LEU A 367 -4.20 -20.11 8.03
N ALA A 368 -4.47 -21.07 8.91
CA ALA A 368 -4.06 -21.02 10.31
C ALA A 368 -3.81 -22.44 10.82
N ALA A 369 -2.79 -22.62 11.65
CA ALA A 369 -2.42 -23.92 12.18
C ALA A 369 -2.54 -23.96 13.71
N GLY A 370 -2.85 -25.14 14.25
CA GLY A 370 -2.95 -25.40 15.68
C GLY A 370 -3.47 -26.81 15.95
N ASP A 371 -3.20 -27.37 17.12
CA ASP A 371 -3.75 -28.66 17.56
C ASP A 371 -5.23 -28.48 17.93
N ILE A 372 -6.13 -28.80 17.00
CA ILE A 372 -7.57 -28.55 17.12
C ILE A 372 -8.30 -29.77 17.68
N ASP A 373 -7.81 -30.97 17.36
CA ASP A 373 -8.42 -32.22 17.83
C ASP A 373 -7.76 -32.83 19.10
N GLY A 374 -6.63 -32.28 19.53
CA GLY A 374 -5.93 -32.63 20.77
C GLY A 374 -5.09 -33.90 20.64
N ASP A 375 -4.73 -34.32 19.43
CA ASP A 375 -3.94 -35.54 19.20
C ASP A 375 -2.42 -35.34 19.35
N GLY A 376 -1.99 -34.08 19.47
CA GLY A 376 -0.59 -33.68 19.64
C GLY A 376 0.15 -33.35 18.35
N TYR A 377 -0.52 -33.37 17.20
CA TYR A 377 -0.04 -32.82 15.93
C TYR A 377 -0.76 -31.51 15.63
N LEU A 378 -0.10 -30.60 14.90
CA LEU A 378 -0.76 -29.37 14.49
C LEU A 378 -1.65 -29.63 13.27
N ASP A 379 -2.90 -29.19 13.35
CA ASP A 379 -3.87 -29.22 12.27
C ASP A 379 -3.84 -27.92 11.47
N LEU A 380 -4.47 -27.94 10.29
CA LEU A 380 -4.58 -26.79 9.39
C LEU A 380 -6.05 -26.44 9.13
N ALA A 381 -6.43 -25.22 9.52
CA ALA A 381 -7.67 -24.58 9.09
C ALA A 381 -7.44 -23.84 7.77
N ILE A 382 -8.27 -24.12 6.78
CA ILE A 382 -8.11 -23.67 5.39
C ILE A 382 -9.36 -22.89 4.97
N GLY A 383 -9.19 -21.59 4.75
CA GLY A 383 -10.23 -20.70 4.25
C GLY A 383 -10.45 -20.83 2.74
N ALA A 384 -11.71 -20.81 2.34
CA ALA A 384 -12.18 -20.94 0.96
C ALA A 384 -13.35 -19.96 0.75
N PRO A 385 -13.12 -18.63 0.69
CA PRO A 385 -14.16 -17.61 0.72
C PRO A 385 -15.09 -17.62 -0.49
N THR A 386 -14.66 -18.18 -1.61
CA THR A 386 -15.47 -18.31 -2.84
C THR A 386 -16.07 -19.69 -3.01
N ASP A 387 -16.16 -20.46 -1.92
CA ASP A 387 -16.71 -21.81 -1.93
C ASP A 387 -18.23 -21.79 -2.13
N ASP A 388 -18.68 -22.58 -3.11
CA ASP A 388 -20.07 -22.67 -3.55
C ASP A 388 -20.86 -23.83 -2.92
N SER A 389 -20.31 -24.52 -1.91
CA SER A 389 -20.88 -25.75 -1.35
C SER A 389 -22.29 -25.60 -0.78
N ALA A 390 -22.58 -24.45 -0.16
CA ALA A 390 -23.91 -24.14 0.37
C ALA A 390 -24.74 -23.32 -0.64
N THR A 391 -24.17 -22.21 -1.11
CA THR A 391 -24.72 -21.32 -2.15
C THR A 391 -23.58 -20.48 -2.73
N THR A 392 -23.86 -19.65 -3.74
CA THR A 392 -22.83 -18.87 -4.44
C THR A 392 -22.04 -17.98 -3.48
N ASP A 393 -20.72 -18.18 -3.46
CA ASP A 393 -19.74 -17.52 -2.60
C ASP A 393 -20.17 -17.45 -1.13
N ALA A 394 -20.82 -18.52 -0.64
CA ALA A 394 -21.08 -18.66 0.80
C ALA A 394 -19.76 -18.78 1.57
N GLY A 395 -18.77 -19.38 0.94
CA GLY A 395 -17.47 -19.65 1.52
C GLY A 395 -17.48 -20.86 2.45
N ALA A 396 -16.28 -21.34 2.78
CA ALA A 396 -16.07 -22.46 3.67
C ALA A 396 -14.75 -22.35 4.45
N VAL A 397 -14.69 -23.08 5.56
CA VAL A 397 -13.46 -23.41 6.28
C VAL A 397 -13.33 -24.92 6.32
N TYR A 398 -12.24 -25.44 5.78
CA TYR A 398 -11.87 -26.85 5.84
C TYR A 398 -10.89 -27.09 6.98
N LEU A 399 -10.95 -28.27 7.61
CA LEU A 399 -9.98 -28.70 8.62
C LEU A 399 -9.25 -29.94 8.11
N TRP A 400 -7.95 -29.79 7.87
CA TRP A 400 -7.05 -30.91 7.60
C TRP A 400 -6.26 -31.23 8.86
N THR A 401 -6.29 -32.49 9.29
CA THR A 401 -5.59 -32.92 10.50
C THR A 401 -4.15 -33.29 10.22
N GLY A 402 -3.23 -32.85 11.07
CA GLY A 402 -1.82 -33.20 11.02
C GLY A 402 -1.55 -34.67 11.34
N GLY A 403 -0.28 -35.08 11.34
CA GLY A 403 0.11 -36.42 11.78
C GLY A 403 1.46 -36.88 11.26
N SER A 404 1.98 -37.99 11.82
CA SER A 404 3.33 -38.53 11.58
C SER A 404 3.65 -39.02 10.14
N GLY A 405 2.87 -38.63 9.14
CA GLY A 405 3.04 -39.06 7.75
C GLY A 405 3.76 -38.00 6.94
N ALA A 406 4.77 -38.41 6.17
CA ALA A 406 5.54 -37.51 5.32
C ALA A 406 4.66 -36.61 4.44
N LEU A 407 5.01 -35.33 4.35
CA LEU A 407 4.36 -34.31 3.53
C LEU A 407 4.73 -34.40 2.04
N THR A 408 4.85 -35.63 1.50
CA THR A 408 5.23 -35.88 0.11
C THR A 408 4.15 -36.65 -0.66
N GLY A 409 3.99 -36.33 -1.95
CA GLY A 409 3.54 -37.23 -3.02
C GLY A 409 2.11 -37.79 -2.92
N ALA A 410 1.24 -37.17 -2.12
CA ALA A 410 -0.18 -37.53 -2.08
C ALA A 410 -1.05 -36.28 -2.09
N THR A 411 -1.93 -36.18 -3.09
CA THR A 411 -3.02 -35.20 -3.11
C THR A 411 -4.14 -35.66 -2.19
N VAL A 412 -4.59 -34.78 -1.32
CA VAL A 412 -5.78 -34.97 -0.49
C VAL A 412 -6.90 -34.12 -1.07
N ASP A 413 -8.03 -34.74 -1.35
CA ASP A 413 -9.24 -34.04 -1.79
C ASP A 413 -9.96 -33.45 -0.56
N LEU A 414 -10.06 -32.12 -0.50
CA LEU A 414 -10.73 -31.41 0.59
C LEU A 414 -12.23 -31.69 0.67
N ALA A 415 -12.86 -32.23 -0.37
CA ALA A 415 -14.24 -32.75 -0.28
C ALA A 415 -14.37 -33.90 0.73
N THR A 416 -13.24 -34.53 1.11
CA THR A 416 -13.20 -35.67 2.04
C THR A 416 -12.90 -35.29 3.49
N VAL A 417 -12.58 -34.02 3.76
CA VAL A 417 -12.24 -33.54 5.11
C VAL A 417 -13.42 -32.79 5.76
N PRO A 418 -13.45 -32.64 7.10
CA PRO A 418 -14.46 -31.82 7.77
C PRO A 418 -14.45 -30.37 7.26
N ARG A 419 -15.64 -29.79 7.07
CA ARG A 419 -15.80 -28.39 6.67
C ARG A 419 -17.02 -27.73 7.30
N TRP A 420 -16.93 -26.41 7.46
CA TRP A 420 -18.04 -25.53 7.84
C TRP A 420 -18.27 -24.53 6.72
N THR A 421 -19.51 -24.37 6.28
CA THR A 421 -19.89 -23.47 5.18
C THR A 421 -20.56 -22.20 5.71
N GLY A 422 -20.48 -21.12 4.93
CA GLY A 422 -21.33 -19.95 5.15
C GLY A 422 -22.82 -20.29 5.06
N GLU A 423 -23.65 -19.45 5.66
CA GLU A 423 -25.10 -19.69 5.81
C GLU A 423 -25.92 -18.99 4.71
N GLY A 424 -25.29 -18.07 3.97
CA GLY A 424 -25.91 -17.17 3.02
C GLY A 424 -25.08 -16.89 1.77
N LEU A 425 -25.74 -16.19 0.84
CA LEU A 425 -25.18 -15.78 -0.45
C LEU A 425 -24.14 -14.66 -0.25
N LEU A 426 -22.94 -14.82 -0.83
CA LEU A 426 -21.83 -13.88 -0.69
C LEU A 426 -21.34 -13.68 0.77
N ASP A 427 -21.58 -14.63 1.67
CA ASP A 427 -21.14 -14.55 3.06
C ASP A 427 -19.61 -14.50 3.18
N GLY A 428 -18.89 -15.17 2.27
CA GLY A 428 -17.43 -15.17 2.24
C GLY A 428 -16.78 -15.81 3.47
N ALA A 429 -17.41 -16.85 4.05
CA ALA A 429 -16.84 -17.59 5.16
C ALA A 429 -15.45 -18.15 4.81
N GLY A 430 -14.48 -18.02 5.72
CA GLY A 430 -13.09 -18.41 5.44
C GLY A 430 -12.24 -17.33 4.76
N SER A 431 -12.74 -16.11 4.60
CA SER A 431 -11.92 -14.93 4.19
C SER A 431 -10.80 -14.60 5.19
N ALA A 432 -10.97 -14.99 6.45
CA ALA A 432 -9.93 -15.01 7.46
C ALA A 432 -10.16 -16.22 8.39
N VAL A 433 -9.07 -16.82 8.86
CA VAL A 433 -9.09 -17.94 9.81
C VAL A 433 -8.06 -17.69 10.90
N ALA A 434 -8.36 -18.14 12.12
CA ALA A 434 -7.46 -18.12 13.25
C ALA A 434 -7.76 -19.33 14.13
N VAL A 435 -6.73 -19.87 14.77
CA VAL A 435 -6.83 -21.00 15.69
C VAL A 435 -6.32 -20.56 17.06
N GLY A 436 -7.01 -20.95 18.12
CA GLY A 436 -6.62 -20.64 19.49
C GLY A 436 -7.62 -21.15 20.51
N ASP A 437 -7.14 -21.34 21.74
CA ASP A 437 -7.96 -21.67 22.91
C ASP A 437 -8.69 -20.41 23.40
N LEU A 438 -10.01 -20.47 23.46
CA LEU A 438 -10.89 -19.35 23.84
C LEU A 438 -11.64 -19.58 25.15
N ASP A 439 -11.66 -20.81 25.67
CA ASP A 439 -12.39 -21.19 26.88
C ASP A 439 -11.49 -21.60 28.06
N GLY A 440 -10.19 -21.78 27.83
CA GLY A 440 -9.17 -22.07 28.85
C GLY A 440 -9.31 -23.46 29.46
#